data_AF-A0A6G9YS44-F1
#
_entry.id   AF-A0A6G9YS44-F1
#
_cell.length_a   1.000
_cell.length_b   1.000
_cell.length_c   1.000
_cell.angle_alpha   90.00
_cell.angle_beta   90.00
_cell.angle_gamma   90.00
#
_symmetry.space_group_name_H-M   'P 1'
#
loop_
_entity.id
_entity.type
_entity.pdbx_description
1 polymer ?
#
loop_
_entity_poly.entity_id
_entity_poly.type
_entity_poly.pdbx_seq_one_letter_code
_entity_poly.pdbx_strand_id
1 'polypeptide(L)'
;MSRNVIAVLLIGVSVVITGCSTKGEQTEGRRFTKLPSSCSELTKPVTREIQEYAGRLYSSSVEFKDAGSKLVSSPPDTLGALCSVIYPDQTTTVQIPVGDPRIRRVLITFRLETGGKPVTAQKKYFETSGQGYDGKTSAGIGEESYSAIRTKDGSADATTAFRISNFYAQVSTSGENAPPQPGPGITDSPQLRSSLQSGSQRIAKALADNVDTVLGGK
;
A
#
# COMPACT_ATOMS: atom_id res chain seq x y z
N MET A 1 45.50 -7.37 80.61
CA MET A 1 44.62 -8.29 79.87
C MET A 1 44.48 -7.78 78.46
N SER A 2 45.18 -8.42 77.55
CA SER A 2 45.30 -8.11 76.13
C SER A 2 44.07 -8.62 75.39
N ARG A 3 43.45 -7.78 74.56
CA ARG A 3 42.53 -8.22 73.51
C ARG A 3 42.49 -7.20 72.37
N ASN A 4 43.10 -7.60 71.27
CA ASN A 4 42.99 -6.98 69.96
C ASN A 4 41.52 -6.95 69.52
N VAL A 5 41.05 -5.81 69.01
CA VAL A 5 39.88 -5.77 68.13
C VAL A 5 40.29 -5.02 66.88
N ILE A 6 40.52 -5.83 65.83
CA ILE A 6 40.72 -5.40 64.45
C ILE A 6 39.38 -4.85 63.97
N ALA A 7 39.31 -3.55 63.68
CA ALA A 7 38.19 -2.96 62.98
C ALA A 7 38.31 -3.34 61.49
N VAL A 8 37.51 -4.33 61.08
CA VAL A 8 37.35 -4.69 59.66
C VAL A 8 36.52 -3.60 58.99
N LEU A 9 37.14 -2.86 58.06
CA LEU A 9 36.46 -1.98 57.12
C LEU A 9 35.48 -2.81 56.28
N LEU A 10 34.18 -2.63 56.49
CA LEU A 10 33.14 -3.06 55.57
C LEU A 10 33.17 -2.13 54.36
N ILE A 11 33.79 -2.58 53.27
CA ILE A 11 33.68 -1.96 51.95
C ILE A 11 32.23 -2.16 51.49
N GLY A 12 31.42 -1.11 51.59
CA GLY A 12 30.09 -1.05 51.03
C GLY A 12 30.18 -1.16 49.51
N VAL A 13 29.79 -2.32 48.98
CA VAL A 13 29.58 -2.52 47.54
C VAL A 13 28.35 -1.72 47.15
N SER A 14 28.55 -0.53 46.61
CA SER A 14 27.51 0.21 45.90
C SER A 14 27.12 -0.59 44.67
N VAL A 15 26.01 -1.32 44.76
CA VAL A 15 25.33 -1.89 43.59
C VAL A 15 24.84 -0.70 42.78
N VAL A 16 25.61 -0.32 41.77
CA VAL A 16 25.13 0.54 40.70
C VAL A 16 24.08 -0.29 39.98
N ILE A 17 22.82 -0.08 40.35
CA ILE A 17 21.69 -0.50 39.53
C ILE A 17 21.83 0.35 38.27
N THR A 18 22.55 -0.18 37.28
CA THR A 18 22.41 0.21 35.89
C THR A 18 20.97 -0.09 35.54
N GLY A 19 20.09 0.87 35.84
CA GLY A 19 18.79 0.93 35.24
C GLY A 19 19.05 0.86 33.75
N CYS A 20 18.60 -0.23 33.13
CA CYS A 20 18.35 -0.28 31.71
C CYS A 20 17.42 0.88 31.41
N SER A 21 18.01 2.06 31.14
CA SER A 21 17.40 3.03 30.27
C SER A 21 17.35 2.33 28.94
N THR A 22 16.25 1.62 28.70
CA THR A 22 15.73 1.40 27.37
C THR A 22 15.74 2.78 26.73
N LYS A 23 16.80 3.04 25.94
CA LYS A 23 16.83 4.16 25.02
C LYS A 23 15.49 4.07 24.30
N GLY A 24 14.60 5.02 24.58
CA GLY A 24 13.42 5.21 23.77
C GLY A 24 13.91 5.24 22.35
N GLU A 25 13.42 4.29 21.55
CA GLU A 25 13.69 4.21 20.13
C GLU A 25 13.43 5.60 19.57
N GLN A 26 14.50 6.34 19.28
CA GLN A 26 14.39 7.70 18.79
C GLN A 26 13.68 7.62 17.44
N THR A 27 12.44 8.06 17.43
CA THR A 27 11.62 8.34 16.25
C THR A 27 12.14 9.55 15.47
N GLU A 28 13.38 9.99 15.73
CA GLU A 28 14.04 11.09 15.05
C GLU A 28 14.23 10.75 13.57
N GLY A 29 13.44 11.39 12.71
CA GLY A 29 13.53 11.27 11.25
C GLY A 29 12.32 10.65 10.55
N ARG A 30 11.33 10.10 11.27
CA ARG A 30 10.07 9.62 10.67
C ARG A 30 9.04 10.76 10.63
N ARG A 31 8.61 11.18 9.44
CA ARG A 31 7.48 12.13 9.29
C ARG A 31 6.17 11.49 9.74
N PHE A 32 5.96 10.22 9.38
CA PHE A 32 4.75 9.48 9.70
C PHE A 32 5.07 8.30 10.62
N THR A 33 4.30 8.14 11.71
CA THR A 33 4.58 7.14 12.75
C THR A 33 3.51 6.07 12.90
N LYS A 34 2.34 6.26 12.29
CA LYS A 34 1.21 5.31 12.36
C LYS A 34 0.43 5.28 11.06
N LEU A 35 -0.16 4.12 10.76
CA LEU A 35 -1.23 3.99 9.77
C LEU A 35 -2.58 3.97 10.51
N PRO A 36 -3.66 4.53 9.93
CA PRO A 36 -5.01 4.24 10.39
C PRO A 36 -5.27 2.73 10.48
N SER A 37 -6.13 2.32 11.42
CA SER A 37 -6.38 0.90 11.74
C SER A 37 -7.37 0.23 10.79
N SER A 38 -8.04 1.00 9.93
CA SER A 38 -9.07 0.51 9.01
C SER A 38 -8.82 0.94 7.57
N CYS A 39 -9.21 0.07 6.64
CA CYS A 39 -9.13 0.38 5.22
C CYS A 39 -10.09 1.51 4.79
N SER A 40 -11.22 1.67 5.48
CA SER A 40 -12.14 2.78 5.21
C SER A 40 -11.49 4.13 5.51
N GLU A 41 -10.76 4.27 6.62
CA GLU A 41 -10.02 5.49 6.94
C GLU A 41 -8.88 5.74 5.94
N LEU A 42 -8.09 4.71 5.62
CA LEU A 42 -6.98 4.79 4.65
C LEU A 42 -7.41 5.19 3.25
N THR A 43 -8.61 4.78 2.82
CA THR A 43 -9.09 4.97 1.44
C THR A 43 -10.10 6.10 1.29
N LYS A 44 -10.58 6.68 2.39
CA LYS A 44 -11.57 7.76 2.39
C LYS A 44 -11.23 8.90 1.41
N PRO A 45 -9.98 9.42 1.34
CA PRO A 45 -9.67 10.55 0.47
C PRO A 45 -9.72 10.25 -1.02
N VAL A 46 -9.72 8.98 -1.41
CA VAL A 46 -9.73 8.55 -2.82
C VAL A 46 -11.04 7.94 -3.29
N THR A 47 -12.09 8.09 -2.47
CA THR A 47 -13.42 7.57 -2.77
C THR A 47 -13.93 8.05 -4.13
N ARG A 48 -13.68 9.32 -4.48
CA ARG A 48 -14.11 9.90 -5.75
C ARG A 48 -13.42 9.23 -6.94
N GLU A 49 -12.10 9.05 -6.88
CA GLU A 49 -11.31 8.44 -7.95
C GLU A 49 -11.68 6.96 -8.13
N ILE A 50 -12.02 6.29 -7.04
CA ILE A 50 -12.55 4.92 -7.05
C ILE A 50 -13.93 4.87 -7.70
N GLN A 51 -14.83 5.80 -7.38
CA GLN A 51 -16.14 5.94 -8.03
C GLN A 51 -15.99 6.13 -9.54
N GLU A 52 -15.12 7.06 -9.96
CA GLU A 52 -14.85 7.31 -11.37
C GLU A 52 -14.24 6.10 -12.08
N TYR A 53 -13.35 5.36 -11.42
CA TYR A 53 -12.74 4.14 -11.96
C TYR A 53 -13.73 2.96 -12.07
N ALA A 54 -14.56 2.75 -11.05
CA ALA A 54 -15.57 1.69 -11.04
C ALA A 54 -16.76 2.03 -11.96
N GLY A 55 -17.02 3.32 -12.20
CA GLY A 55 -18.12 3.80 -13.03
C GLY A 55 -19.45 3.26 -12.53
N ARG A 56 -20.27 2.74 -13.45
CA ARG A 56 -21.59 2.17 -13.13
C ARG A 56 -21.56 0.94 -12.20
N LEU A 57 -20.39 0.32 -12.01
CA LEU A 57 -20.26 -0.83 -11.11
C LEU A 57 -20.13 -0.40 -9.64
N TYR A 58 -19.87 0.88 -9.41
CA TYR A 58 -19.73 1.42 -8.07
C TYR A 58 -21.03 1.26 -7.28
N SER A 59 -20.90 0.77 -6.05
CA SER A 59 -21.94 0.85 -5.03
C SER A 59 -21.32 1.36 -3.74
N SER A 60 -21.97 2.33 -3.09
CA SER A 60 -21.56 2.83 -1.78
C SER A 60 -21.73 1.80 -0.66
N SER A 61 -22.46 0.71 -0.90
CA SER A 61 -22.58 -0.41 0.03
C SER A 61 -21.37 -1.35 0.02
N VAL A 62 -20.47 -1.20 -0.95
CA VAL A 62 -19.27 -2.03 -1.08
C VAL A 62 -18.08 -1.28 -0.49
N GLU A 63 -17.53 -1.84 0.58
CA GLU A 63 -16.43 -1.26 1.32
C GLU A 63 -15.09 -1.97 1.05
N PHE A 64 -13.99 -1.25 1.27
CA PHE A 64 -12.66 -1.86 1.26
C PHE A 64 -12.51 -2.83 2.43
N LYS A 65 -12.01 -4.02 2.13
CA LYS A 65 -11.70 -5.06 3.12
C LYS A 65 -10.19 -5.11 3.35
N ASP A 66 -9.78 -5.37 4.59
CA ASP A 66 -8.40 -5.79 4.89
C ASP A 66 -8.16 -7.15 4.21
N ALA A 67 -7.26 -7.17 3.22
CA ALA A 67 -6.91 -8.35 2.45
C ALA A 67 -5.73 -9.13 3.06
N GLY A 68 -5.34 -8.78 4.29
CA GLY A 68 -4.27 -9.41 5.05
C GLY A 68 -3.10 -8.47 5.24
N SER A 69 -3.11 -7.74 6.35
CA SER A 69 -1.95 -7.06 6.96
C SER A 69 -0.72 -7.98 7.19
N LYS A 70 -0.89 -9.31 7.11
CA LYS A 70 0.16 -10.32 7.37
C LYS A 70 0.88 -10.88 6.13
N LEU A 71 0.56 -10.43 4.92
CA LEU A 71 1.17 -10.96 3.68
C LEU A 71 2.46 -10.25 3.25
N VAL A 72 2.88 -9.19 3.94
CA VAL A 72 4.12 -8.51 3.60
C VAL A 72 5.20 -9.03 4.53
N SER A 73 6.10 -9.86 3.99
CA SER A 73 7.42 -10.17 4.56
C SER A 73 8.23 -8.88 4.68
N SER A 74 7.79 -7.99 5.56
CA SER A 74 8.44 -6.73 5.80
C SER A 74 9.45 -6.91 6.92
N PRO A 75 10.55 -6.16 6.92
CA PRO A 75 11.39 -6.03 8.09
C PRO A 75 10.53 -5.71 9.34
N PRO A 76 10.94 -6.15 10.53
CA PRO A 76 10.20 -5.95 11.79
C PRO A 76 9.78 -4.50 12.05
N ASP A 77 10.42 -3.52 11.39
CA ASP A 77 10.17 -2.08 11.55
C ASP A 77 9.15 -1.50 10.55
N THR A 78 8.42 -2.33 9.81
CA THR A 78 7.46 -1.87 8.79
C THR A 78 6.04 -2.05 9.26
N LEU A 79 5.31 -0.93 9.37
CA LEU A 79 3.85 -0.96 9.53
C LEU A 79 3.21 -1.02 8.15
N GLY A 80 2.36 -2.02 7.91
CA GLY A 80 1.73 -2.23 6.61
C GLY A 80 0.22 -2.51 6.71
N ALA A 81 -0.51 -2.08 5.69
CA ALA A 81 -1.92 -2.41 5.50
C ALA A 81 -2.17 -2.77 4.04
N LEU A 82 -3.06 -3.73 3.78
CA LEU A 82 -3.45 -4.14 2.44
C LEU A 82 -4.97 -4.04 2.31
N CYS A 83 -5.43 -3.10 1.50
CA CYS A 83 -6.84 -2.80 1.34
C CYS A 83 -7.32 -3.20 -0.05
N SER A 84 -8.41 -3.96 -0.14
CA SER A 84 -8.96 -4.41 -1.42
C SER A 84 -10.45 -4.12 -1.55
N VAL A 85 -10.90 -3.82 -2.77
CA VAL A 85 -12.31 -3.73 -3.13
C VAL A 85 -12.54 -4.29 -4.53
N ILE A 86 -13.73 -4.87 -4.75
CA ILE A 86 -14.15 -5.47 -6.01
C ILE A 86 -15.56 -4.97 -6.33
N TYR A 87 -15.76 -4.49 -7.55
CA TYR A 87 -17.04 -4.01 -8.09
C TYR A 87 -17.42 -4.81 -9.35
N PRO A 88 -18.72 -5.08 -9.60
CA PRO A 88 -19.81 -4.88 -8.65
C PRO A 88 -19.72 -5.90 -7.51
N ASP A 89 -20.53 -5.75 -6.46
CA ASP A 89 -20.73 -6.85 -5.51
C ASP A 89 -21.31 -8.05 -6.26
N GLN A 90 -20.93 -9.26 -5.86
CA GLN A 90 -21.18 -10.53 -6.58
C GLN A 90 -22.68 -10.83 -6.82
N THR A 91 -23.59 -10.02 -6.29
CA THR A 91 -25.04 -10.10 -6.37
C THR A 91 -25.65 -9.46 -7.63
N THR A 92 -24.86 -8.76 -8.45
CA THR A 92 -25.39 -8.01 -9.61
C THR A 92 -25.37 -8.83 -10.90
N THR A 93 -26.46 -9.55 -11.18
CA THR A 93 -26.66 -10.28 -12.45
C THR A 93 -27.37 -9.37 -13.47
N VAL A 94 -26.66 -8.38 -14.00
CA VAL A 94 -27.20 -7.52 -15.07
C VAL A 94 -26.53 -7.88 -16.39
N GLN A 95 -27.29 -7.85 -17.49
CA GLN A 95 -26.74 -7.99 -18.83
C GLN A 95 -25.88 -6.76 -19.15
N ILE A 96 -24.57 -6.94 -19.22
CA ILE A 96 -23.57 -5.88 -19.39
C ILE A 96 -23.25 -5.79 -20.90
N PRO A 97 -23.46 -4.63 -21.56
CA PRO A 97 -23.10 -4.44 -22.95
C PRO A 97 -21.63 -4.78 -23.23
N VAL A 98 -21.37 -5.35 -24.41
CA VAL A 98 -20.02 -5.70 -24.85
C VAL A 98 -19.10 -4.49 -24.77
N GLY A 99 -17.90 -4.69 -24.24
CA GLY A 99 -16.88 -3.64 -24.08
C GLY A 99 -17.03 -2.79 -22.83
N ASP A 100 -18.18 -2.80 -22.17
CA ASP A 100 -18.36 -2.07 -20.92
C ASP A 100 -17.67 -2.77 -19.73
N PRO A 101 -17.32 -2.02 -18.66
CA PRO A 101 -16.83 -2.61 -17.42
C PRO A 101 -17.76 -3.70 -16.89
N ARG A 102 -17.19 -4.89 -16.66
CA ARG A 102 -17.86 -6.03 -16.02
C ARG A 102 -17.38 -6.23 -14.58
N ILE A 103 -16.07 -6.17 -14.38
CA ILE A 103 -15.43 -6.28 -13.07
C ILE A 103 -14.37 -5.20 -12.96
N ARG A 104 -14.28 -4.56 -11.80
CA ARG A 104 -13.20 -3.63 -11.43
C ARG A 104 -12.71 -3.96 -10.04
N ARG A 105 -11.41 -4.08 -9.87
CA ARG A 105 -10.73 -4.35 -8.61
C ARG A 105 -9.72 -3.25 -8.34
N VAL A 106 -9.63 -2.85 -7.08
CA VAL A 106 -8.57 -1.97 -6.58
C VAL A 106 -7.94 -2.67 -5.38
N LEU A 107 -6.61 -2.77 -5.39
CA LEU A 107 -5.80 -3.25 -4.28
C LEU A 107 -4.81 -2.13 -3.94
N ILE A 108 -4.74 -1.74 -2.69
CA ILE A 108 -3.84 -0.69 -2.22
C ILE A 108 -3.00 -1.24 -1.07
N THR A 109 -1.69 -1.27 -1.27
CA THR A 109 -0.71 -1.57 -0.23
C THR A 109 -0.22 -0.26 0.36
N PHE A 110 -0.31 -0.10 1.67
CA PHE A 110 0.23 1.02 2.43
C PHE A 110 1.38 0.51 3.30
N ARG A 111 2.51 1.22 3.34
CA ARG A 111 3.64 0.89 4.20
C ARG A 111 4.28 2.16 4.78
N LEU A 112 4.69 2.09 6.04
CA LEU A 112 5.64 3.02 6.64
C LEU A 112 6.99 2.31 6.72
N GLU A 113 7.96 2.79 5.94
CA GLU A 113 9.28 2.15 5.82
C GLU A 113 10.37 3.19 6.10
N THR A 114 11.29 2.85 7.00
CA THR A 114 12.53 3.63 7.19
C THR A 114 13.67 2.99 6.42
N GLY A 115 14.19 3.73 5.43
CA GLY A 115 15.27 3.29 4.57
C GLY A 115 14.79 2.52 3.34
N GLY A 116 15.74 2.16 2.47
CA GLY A 116 15.46 1.53 1.18
C GLY A 116 14.97 2.52 0.10
N LYS A 117 14.72 1.98 -1.09
CA LYS A 117 14.17 2.71 -2.24
C LYS A 117 12.97 1.92 -2.78
N PRO A 118 11.81 1.92 -2.11
CA PRO A 118 10.73 0.99 -2.40
C PRO A 118 10.15 1.16 -3.81
N VAL A 119 10.11 2.40 -4.32
CA VAL A 119 9.71 2.67 -5.71
C VAL A 119 10.73 2.09 -6.71
N THR A 120 12.03 2.19 -6.42
CA THR A 120 13.08 1.54 -7.24
C THR A 120 13.00 0.02 -7.18
N ALA A 121 12.72 -0.57 -6.02
CA ALA A 121 12.50 -2.00 -5.88
C ALA A 121 11.28 -2.46 -6.70
N GLN A 122 10.20 -1.68 -6.72
CA GLN A 122 9.03 -1.97 -7.53
C GLN A 122 9.34 -1.90 -9.03
N LYS A 123 10.07 -0.87 -9.46
CA LYS A 123 10.57 -0.77 -10.84
C LYS A 123 11.38 -2.02 -11.23
N LYS A 124 12.35 -2.41 -10.39
CA LYS A 124 13.19 -3.60 -10.62
C LYS A 124 12.37 -4.88 -10.69
N TYR A 125 11.34 -5.02 -9.84
CA TYR A 125 10.43 -6.17 -9.89
C TYR A 125 9.79 -6.30 -11.28
N PHE A 126 9.21 -5.22 -11.82
CA PHE A 126 8.62 -5.25 -13.15
C PHE A 126 9.68 -5.52 -14.23
N GLU A 127 10.85 -4.86 -14.15
CA GLU A 127 11.96 -5.05 -15.10
C GLU A 127 12.44 -6.50 -15.18
N THR A 128 12.51 -7.19 -14.05
CA THR A 128 12.99 -8.58 -13.96
C THR A 128 11.89 -9.63 -14.18
N SER A 129 10.61 -9.24 -14.15
CA SER A 129 9.48 -10.18 -14.21
C SER A 129 9.31 -10.90 -15.56
N GLY A 130 10.02 -10.46 -16.60
CA GLY A 130 10.01 -11.09 -17.93
C GLY A 130 8.66 -11.02 -18.67
N GLN A 131 7.67 -10.32 -18.12
CA GLN A 131 6.34 -10.14 -18.72
C GLN A 131 6.32 -8.89 -19.58
N GLY A 132 5.41 -8.80 -20.55
CA GLY A 132 5.19 -7.55 -21.28
C GLY A 132 4.74 -6.46 -20.31
N TYR A 133 5.65 -5.54 -19.98
CA TYR A 133 5.36 -4.40 -19.12
C TYR A 133 5.71 -3.10 -19.84
N ASP A 134 4.90 -2.06 -19.62
CA ASP A 134 5.19 -0.69 -20.02
C ASP A 134 5.23 0.17 -18.75
N GLY A 135 6.46 0.48 -18.32
CA GLY A 135 6.76 1.11 -17.04
C GLY A 135 7.39 2.48 -17.21
N LYS A 136 6.88 3.49 -16.49
CA LYS A 136 7.40 4.86 -16.50
C LYS A 136 7.42 5.48 -15.11
N THR A 137 8.42 6.30 -14.85
CA THR A 137 8.41 7.20 -13.69
C THR A 137 7.43 8.34 -13.96
N SER A 138 6.51 8.60 -13.03
CA SER A 138 5.49 9.65 -13.20
C SER A 138 5.87 10.88 -12.37
N ALA A 139 6.12 12.01 -13.03
CA ALA A 139 6.26 13.27 -12.31
C ALA A 139 4.89 13.67 -11.69
N GLY A 140 4.91 14.29 -10.51
CA GLY A 140 3.71 14.84 -9.87
C GLY A 140 2.85 13.88 -9.04
N ILE A 141 3.37 12.68 -8.71
CA ILE A 141 2.78 11.76 -7.72
C ILE A 141 3.85 11.48 -6.66
N GLY A 142 3.69 12.08 -5.47
CA GLY A 142 4.67 12.00 -4.40
C GLY A 142 6.05 12.57 -4.75
N GLU A 143 7.06 12.21 -3.96
CA GLU A 143 8.47 12.55 -4.19
C GLU A 143 9.10 11.63 -5.26
N GLU A 144 8.69 10.37 -5.25
CA GLU A 144 9.11 9.34 -6.20
C GLU A 144 7.89 8.54 -6.64
N SER A 145 7.79 8.18 -7.91
CA SER A 145 6.76 7.25 -8.37
C SER A 145 7.18 6.40 -9.55
N TYR A 146 6.46 5.29 -9.72
CA TYR A 146 6.57 4.39 -10.85
C TYR A 146 5.20 3.82 -11.17
N SER A 147 4.79 3.94 -12.44
CA SER A 147 3.58 3.32 -12.98
C SER A 147 3.98 2.27 -13.99
N ALA A 148 3.37 1.10 -13.92
CA ALA A 148 3.50 0.05 -14.92
C ALA A 148 2.16 -0.58 -15.22
N ILE A 149 2.04 -1.11 -16.43
CA ILE A 149 0.99 -2.06 -16.79
C ILE A 149 1.63 -3.41 -17.11
N ARG A 150 1.00 -4.49 -16.69
CA ARG A 150 1.41 -5.87 -16.95
C ARG A 150 0.27 -6.61 -17.61
N THR A 151 0.60 -7.37 -18.64
CA THR A 151 -0.34 -8.25 -19.34
C THR A 151 0.11 -9.69 -19.24
N LYS A 152 -0.76 -10.60 -18.77
CA LYS A 152 -0.48 -12.03 -18.64
C LYS A 152 -1.72 -12.85 -18.96
N ASP A 153 -1.60 -13.86 -19.81
CA ASP A 153 -2.66 -14.85 -20.08
C ASP A 153 -4.02 -14.21 -20.44
N GLY A 154 -3.98 -13.13 -21.24
CA GLY A 154 -5.19 -12.36 -21.62
C GLY A 154 -5.74 -11.45 -20.53
N SER A 155 -5.10 -11.39 -19.36
CA SER A 155 -5.40 -10.46 -18.27
C SER A 155 -4.47 -9.25 -18.28
N ALA A 156 -4.96 -8.13 -17.74
CA ALA A 156 -4.18 -6.91 -17.54
C ALA A 156 -4.33 -6.41 -16.10
N ASP A 157 -3.22 -5.95 -15.53
CA ASP A 157 -3.18 -5.23 -14.26
C ASP A 157 -2.28 -3.99 -14.41
N ALA A 158 -2.72 -2.86 -13.87
CA ALA A 158 -1.92 -1.66 -13.81
C ALA A 158 -1.58 -1.34 -12.37
N THR A 159 -0.34 -0.94 -12.13
CA THR A 159 0.18 -0.59 -10.82
C THR A 159 0.80 0.79 -10.87
N THR A 160 0.48 1.63 -9.89
CA THR A 160 1.19 2.88 -9.62
C THR A 160 1.64 2.89 -8.18
N ALA A 161 2.95 2.95 -7.97
CA ALA A 161 3.57 3.05 -6.65
C ALA A 161 4.20 4.43 -6.47
N PHE A 162 4.17 4.96 -5.26
CA PHE A 162 4.82 6.23 -4.92
C PHE A 162 5.35 6.25 -3.49
N ARG A 163 6.22 7.23 -3.23
CA ARG A 163 6.78 7.52 -1.90
C ARG A 163 6.63 9.00 -1.57
N ILE A 164 6.33 9.31 -0.31
CA ILE A 164 6.45 10.63 0.31
C ILE A 164 7.12 10.43 1.68
N SER A 165 8.29 11.00 1.90
CA SER A 165 9.09 10.76 3.10
C SER A 165 9.21 9.24 3.38
N ASN A 166 8.83 8.78 4.58
CA ASN A 166 8.84 7.37 4.98
C ASN A 166 7.53 6.61 4.68
N PHE A 167 6.59 7.22 3.95
CA PHE A 167 5.35 6.57 3.50
C PHE A 167 5.46 6.07 2.06
N TYR A 168 5.09 4.82 1.86
CA TYR A 168 4.97 4.16 0.56
C TYR A 168 3.53 3.70 0.34
N ALA A 169 3.02 3.92 -0.86
CA ALA A 169 1.78 3.30 -1.29
C ALA A 169 1.93 2.70 -2.69
N GLN A 170 1.24 1.58 -2.91
CA GLN A 170 1.11 0.94 -4.21
C GLN A 170 -0.36 0.69 -4.49
N VAL A 171 -0.85 1.29 -5.56
CA VAL A 171 -2.20 1.10 -6.07
C VAL A 171 -2.14 0.18 -7.26
N SER A 172 -2.81 -0.96 -7.18
CA SER A 172 -3.00 -1.90 -8.28
C SER A 172 -4.47 -1.93 -8.68
N THR A 173 -4.74 -1.71 -9.95
CA THR A 173 -6.07 -1.80 -10.56
C THR A 173 -6.10 -2.94 -11.56
N SER A 174 -7.11 -3.80 -11.47
CA SER A 174 -7.37 -4.87 -12.44
C SER A 174 -8.86 -4.99 -12.69
N GLY A 175 -9.24 -5.75 -13.72
CA GLY A 175 -10.63 -5.89 -14.07
C GLY A 175 -10.83 -6.45 -15.46
N GLU A 176 -12.09 -6.45 -15.88
CA GLU A 176 -12.54 -7.10 -17.10
C GLU A 176 -13.65 -6.26 -17.74
N ASN A 177 -13.70 -6.24 -19.06
CA ASN A 177 -14.85 -5.74 -19.81
C ASN A 177 -15.71 -6.93 -20.27
N ALA A 178 -17.00 -6.69 -20.55
CA ALA A 178 -17.85 -7.73 -21.10
C ALA A 178 -17.33 -8.17 -22.49
N PRO A 179 -17.13 -9.48 -22.70
CA PRO A 179 -16.61 -10.01 -23.95
C PRO A 179 -17.67 -9.98 -25.07
N PRO A 180 -17.25 -9.97 -26.34
CA PRO A 180 -18.16 -9.98 -27.50
C PRO A 180 -18.91 -11.31 -27.73
N GLN A 181 -18.47 -12.42 -27.13
CA GLN A 181 -19.14 -13.72 -27.18
C GLN A 181 -19.27 -14.32 -25.77
N PRO A 182 -20.29 -15.16 -25.49
CA PRO A 182 -20.35 -15.94 -24.27
C PRO A 182 -19.13 -16.86 -24.21
N GLY A 183 -18.22 -16.62 -23.27
CA GLY A 183 -17.00 -17.39 -23.11
C GLY A 183 -16.23 -16.97 -21.86
N PRO A 184 -15.37 -17.84 -21.31
CA PRO A 184 -14.52 -17.49 -20.19
C PRO A 184 -13.41 -16.58 -20.70
N GLY A 185 -13.31 -15.36 -20.18
CA GLY A 185 -12.17 -14.54 -20.52
C GLY A 185 -12.21 -13.11 -20.02
N ILE A 186 -11.14 -12.76 -19.31
CA ILE A 186 -10.57 -11.42 -19.37
C ILE A 186 -10.11 -11.24 -20.81
N THR A 187 -10.66 -10.28 -21.54
CA THR A 187 -10.15 -9.91 -22.86
C THR A 187 -9.36 -8.63 -22.69
N ASP A 188 -8.06 -8.80 -22.50
CA ASP A 188 -7.12 -7.70 -22.63
C ASP A 188 -7.41 -6.89 -23.91
N SER A 189 -7.49 -5.57 -23.76
CA SER A 189 -7.76 -4.63 -24.85
C SER A 189 -7.08 -3.29 -24.55
N PRO A 190 -6.71 -2.49 -25.58
CA PRO A 190 -6.13 -1.17 -25.36
C PRO A 190 -6.99 -0.27 -24.47
N GLN A 191 -8.32 -0.35 -24.61
CA GLN A 191 -9.27 0.41 -23.81
C GLN A 191 -9.28 -0.04 -22.35
N LEU A 192 -9.26 -1.36 -22.09
CA LEU A 192 -9.14 -1.89 -20.73
C LEU A 192 -7.81 -1.42 -20.12
N ARG A 193 -6.68 -1.63 -20.81
CA ARG A 193 -5.34 -1.22 -20.36
C ARG A 193 -5.28 0.26 -19.99
N SER A 194 -5.81 1.13 -20.85
CA SER A 194 -5.86 2.58 -20.61
C SER A 194 -6.72 2.94 -19.39
N SER A 195 -7.89 2.29 -19.23
CA SER A 195 -8.78 2.48 -18.08
C SER A 195 -8.11 2.05 -16.77
N LEU A 196 -7.45 0.88 -16.75
CA LEU A 196 -6.70 0.39 -15.59
C LEU A 196 -5.55 1.36 -15.24
N GLN A 197 -4.70 1.68 -16.21
CA GLN A 197 -3.55 2.56 -15.99
C GLN A 197 -3.99 3.92 -15.44
N SER A 198 -4.98 4.55 -16.07
CA SER A 198 -5.52 5.83 -15.63
C SER A 198 -6.15 5.76 -14.23
N GLY A 199 -6.85 4.65 -13.92
CA GLY A 199 -7.42 4.40 -12.61
C GLY A 199 -6.34 4.34 -11.52
N SER A 200 -5.31 3.51 -11.71
CA SER A 200 -4.21 3.37 -10.74
C SER A 200 -3.51 4.71 -10.50
N GLN A 201 -3.29 5.50 -11.55
CA GLN A 201 -2.59 6.79 -11.47
C GLN A 201 -3.41 7.85 -10.76
N ARG A 202 -4.71 7.97 -11.07
CA ARG A 202 -5.59 8.94 -10.40
C ARG A 202 -5.73 8.66 -8.91
N ILE A 203 -5.97 7.39 -8.55
CA ILE A 203 -6.07 6.98 -7.15
C ILE A 203 -4.74 7.22 -6.42
N ALA A 204 -3.61 6.83 -7.02
CA ALA A 204 -2.29 7.08 -6.42
C ALA A 204 -2.00 8.57 -6.24
N LYS A 205 -2.36 9.40 -7.24
CA LYS A 205 -2.22 10.85 -7.16
C LYS A 205 -3.07 11.44 -6.04
N ALA A 206 -4.35 11.07 -5.96
CA ALA A 206 -5.23 11.57 -4.92
C ALA A 206 -4.78 11.13 -3.52
N LEU A 207 -4.23 9.92 -3.35
CA LEU A 207 -3.60 9.51 -2.10
C LEU A 207 -2.37 10.37 -1.77
N ALA A 208 -1.50 10.62 -2.74
CA ALA A 208 -0.31 11.44 -2.56
C ALA A 208 -0.65 12.88 -2.15
N ASP A 209 -1.64 13.48 -2.82
CA ASP A 209 -2.10 14.85 -2.56
C ASP A 209 -2.77 14.98 -1.18
N ASN A 210 -3.25 13.87 -0.59
CA ASN A 210 -3.96 13.86 0.70
C ASN A 210 -3.21 13.10 1.81
N VAL A 211 -1.92 12.80 1.65
CA VAL A 211 -1.16 11.95 2.58
C VAL A 211 -1.18 12.45 4.02
N ASP A 212 -1.09 13.77 4.22
CA ASP A 212 -1.10 14.38 5.55
C ASP A 212 -2.46 14.27 6.23
N THR A 213 -3.54 14.27 5.45
CA THR A 213 -4.91 14.06 5.96
C THR A 213 -5.12 12.59 6.36
N VAL A 214 -4.54 11.64 5.62
CA VAL A 214 -4.64 10.20 5.91
C VAL A 214 -3.83 9.82 7.15
N LEU A 215 -2.61 10.34 7.27
CA LEU A 215 -1.63 9.86 8.25
C LEU A 215 -1.47 10.79 9.46
N GLY A 216 -2.12 11.94 9.46
CA GLY A 216 -1.96 12.96 10.50
C GLY A 216 -0.56 13.56 10.47
N GLY A 217 -0.12 14.00 9.29
CA GLY A 217 1.15 14.69 9.12
C GLY A 217 1.27 15.88 10.07
N LYS A 218 2.39 15.96 10.79
CA LYS A 218 2.74 17.12 11.61
C LYS A 218 3.50 18.14 10.76
#